data_AF-A0A7C5S2C7-F1
#
_entry.id   AF-A0A7C5S2C7-F1
#
_cell.length_a   1.000
_cell.length_b   1.000
_cell.length_c   1.000
_cell.angle_alpha   90.00
_cell.angle_beta   90.00
_cell.angle_gamma   90.00
#
_symmetry.space_group_name_H-M   'P 1'
#
loop_
_entity.id
_entity.type
_entity.pdbx_description
1 polymer ?
#
loop_
_entity_poly.entity_id
_entity_poly.type
_entity_poly.pdbx_seq_one_letter_code
_entity_poly.pdbx_strand_id
1 'polypeptide(L)'
;MCTNGQLHITVLRKKRGLTQEDLAEKTGLSQNFIARLETGTKNPSIDTIEIIANAIGCDIEEIVKENPKDTNIRTKDLHNKLDKMIEIYGKEKTLKIIRIIEEILSCFLILL
;
A
#
# COMPACT_ATOMS: atom_id res chain seq x y z
N MET A 1 11.15 2.88 13.19
CA MET A 1 10.16 1.81 13.36
C MET A 1 8.95 2.21 12.53
N CYS A 2 8.67 1.50 11.43
CA CYS A 2 7.65 1.89 10.45
C CYS A 2 6.26 1.59 11.03
N THR A 3 5.60 2.61 11.58
CA THR A 3 4.22 2.52 12.05
C THR A 3 3.28 2.77 10.87
N ASN A 4 2.29 1.87 10.71
CA ASN A 4 0.97 2.13 10.11
C ASN A 4 0.75 1.81 8.62
N GLY A 5 0.94 0.54 8.28
CA GLY A 5 0.38 -0.10 7.09
C GLY A 5 0.17 -1.59 7.36
N GLN A 6 -0.59 -1.91 8.41
CA GLN A 6 -0.76 -3.31 8.82
C GLN A 6 -1.69 -4.00 7.83
N LEU A 7 -1.12 -4.81 6.93
CA LEU A 7 -1.89 -5.57 5.96
C LEU A 7 -2.90 -6.46 6.68
N HIS A 8 -4.11 -6.56 6.15
CA HIS A 8 -5.19 -7.33 6.78
C HIS A 8 -5.08 -8.85 6.59
N ILE A 9 -3.89 -9.34 6.24
CA ILE A 9 -3.59 -10.75 5.96
C ILE A 9 -4.08 -11.64 7.11
N THR A 10 -3.75 -11.30 8.36
CA THR A 10 -4.18 -12.08 9.54
C THR A 10 -5.70 -12.22 9.66
N VAL A 11 -6.42 -11.11 9.43
CA VAL A 11 -7.88 -11.06 9.57
C VAL A 11 -8.53 -11.87 8.46
N LEU A 12 -8.10 -11.66 7.22
CA LEU A 12 -8.65 -12.32 6.05
C LEU A 12 -8.35 -13.83 6.07
N ARG A 13 -7.12 -14.22 6.41
CA ARG A 13 -6.71 -15.63 6.56
C ARG A 13 -7.59 -16.35 7.60
N LYS A 14 -7.77 -15.75 8.78
CA LYS A 14 -8.61 -16.33 9.84
C LYS A 14 -10.09 -16.42 9.43
N LYS A 15 -10.61 -15.42 8.71
CA LYS A 15 -11.99 -15.45 8.17
C LYS A 15 -12.20 -16.60 7.17
N ARG A 16 -11.13 -17.04 6.51
CA ARG A 16 -11.12 -18.20 5.61
C ARG A 16 -10.78 -19.53 6.32
N GLY A 17 -10.59 -19.52 7.64
CA GLY A 17 -10.26 -20.71 8.42
C GLY A 17 -8.85 -21.26 8.19
N LEU A 18 -7.96 -20.48 7.57
CA LEU A 18 -6.62 -20.92 7.20
C LEU A 18 -5.64 -20.73 8.37
N THR A 19 -4.73 -21.67 8.58
CA THR A 19 -3.54 -21.50 9.43
C THR A 19 -2.43 -20.75 8.67
N GLN A 20 -1.39 -20.26 9.37
CA GLN A 20 -0.22 -19.66 8.70
C GLN A 20 0.51 -20.69 7.81
N GLU A 21 0.45 -21.97 8.19
CA GLU A 21 1.02 -23.08 7.43
C GLU A 21 0.19 -23.34 6.16
N ASP A 22 -1.14 -23.34 6.26
CA ASP A 22 -2.02 -23.51 5.09
C ASP A 22 -1.80 -22.38 4.07
N LEU A 23 -1.64 -21.14 4.54
CA LEU A 23 -1.39 -20.00 3.66
C LEU A 23 0.01 -20.08 3.04
N ALA A 24 1.01 -20.51 3.80
CA ALA A 24 2.36 -20.75 3.30
C ALA A 24 2.36 -21.79 2.18
N GLU A 25 1.67 -22.91 2.39
CA GLU A 25 1.52 -23.98 1.39
C GLU A 25 0.82 -23.46 0.12
N LYS A 26 -0.31 -22.77 0.26
CA LYS A 26 -1.07 -22.21 -0.88
C LYS A 26 -0.29 -21.17 -1.69
N THR A 27 0.60 -20.43 -1.06
CA THR A 27 1.36 -19.33 -1.70
C THR A 27 2.75 -19.77 -2.17
N GLY A 28 3.23 -20.93 -1.74
CA GLY A 28 4.64 -21.34 -1.93
C GLY A 28 5.64 -20.50 -1.12
N LEU A 29 5.18 -19.70 -0.16
CA LEU A 29 6.01 -18.88 0.70
C LEU A 29 6.35 -19.64 1.99
N SER A 30 7.42 -19.23 2.69
CA SER A 30 7.70 -19.84 4.01
C SER A 30 6.72 -19.34 5.08
N GLN A 31 6.34 -20.22 6.01
CA GLN A 31 5.50 -19.86 7.16
C GLN A 31 6.09 -18.69 7.97
N ASN A 32 7.42 -18.66 8.15
CA ASN A 32 8.10 -17.55 8.81
C ASN A 32 7.93 -16.23 8.04
N PHE A 33 7.98 -16.27 6.70
CA PHE A 33 7.71 -15.08 5.89
C PHE A 33 6.27 -14.60 6.05
N ILE A 34 5.28 -15.50 6.02
CA ILE A 34 3.87 -15.16 6.32
C ILE A 34 3.74 -14.51 7.70
N ALA A 35 4.35 -15.08 8.74
CA ALA A 35 4.32 -14.50 10.09
C ALA A 35 4.95 -13.10 10.15
N ARG A 36 6.03 -12.85 9.39
CA ARG A 36 6.66 -11.53 9.30
C ARG A 36 5.80 -10.51 8.56
N LEU A 37 5.05 -10.94 7.54
CA LEU A 37 4.08 -10.09 6.86
C LEU A 37 2.91 -9.73 7.79
N GLU A 38 2.37 -10.72 8.52
CA GLU A 38 1.26 -10.51 9.47
C GLU A 38 1.63 -9.60 10.65
N THR A 39 2.90 -9.60 11.06
CA THR A 39 3.43 -8.73 12.13
C THR A 39 3.90 -7.37 11.62
N GLY A 40 3.89 -7.13 10.30
CA GLY A 40 4.39 -5.89 9.71
C GLY A 40 5.90 -5.70 9.80
N THR A 41 6.66 -6.76 10.14
CA THR A 41 8.14 -6.72 10.26
C THR A 41 8.83 -6.88 8.90
N LYS A 42 8.06 -7.08 7.83
CA LYS A 42 8.53 -7.12 6.45
C LYS A 42 7.48 -6.48 5.54
N ASN A 43 7.94 -5.64 4.61
CA ASN A 43 7.09 -5.08 3.56
C ASN A 43 7.09 -6.04 2.35
N PRO A 44 5.93 -6.55 1.90
CA PRO A 44 5.84 -7.39 0.71
C PRO A 44 6.00 -6.58 -0.59
N SER A 45 6.38 -7.26 -1.68
CA SER A 45 6.23 -6.69 -3.03
C SER A 45 4.77 -6.73 -3.47
N ILE A 46 4.43 -6.01 -4.54
CA ILE A 46 3.10 -6.07 -5.16
C ILE A 46 2.78 -7.52 -5.57
N ASP A 47 3.71 -8.21 -6.23
CA ASP A 47 3.54 -9.62 -6.62
C ASP A 47 3.26 -10.53 -5.43
N THR A 48 3.91 -10.27 -4.29
CA THR A 48 3.65 -11.03 -3.05
C THR A 48 2.22 -10.79 -2.54
N ILE A 49 1.74 -9.54 -2.61
CA ILE A 49 0.37 -9.20 -2.21
C ILE A 49 -0.64 -9.89 -3.12
N GLU A 50 -0.39 -9.91 -4.43
CA GLU A 50 -1.25 -10.58 -5.41
C GLU A 50 -1.33 -12.09 -5.17
N ILE A 51 -0.18 -12.76 -4.95
CA ILE A 51 -0.13 -14.19 -4.62
C ILE A 51 -0.95 -14.49 -3.35
N ILE A 52 -0.82 -13.64 -2.32
CA ILE A 52 -1.57 -13.81 -1.06
C ILE A 52 -3.06 -13.58 -1.27
N ALA A 53 -3.45 -12.56 -2.04
CA ALA A 53 -4.85 -12.26 -2.38
C ALA A 53 -5.52 -13.45 -3.07
N ASN A 54 -4.85 -14.01 -4.07
CA ASN A 54 -5.31 -15.19 -4.80
C ASN A 54 -5.43 -16.42 -3.89
N ALA A 55 -4.45 -16.65 -3.01
CA ALA A 55 -4.47 -17.79 -2.07
C ALA A 55 -5.60 -17.70 -1.02
N ILE A 56 -5.95 -16.48 -0.59
CA ILE A 56 -7.03 -16.21 0.38
C ILE A 56 -8.40 -16.11 -0.31
N GLY A 57 -8.44 -15.80 -1.61
CA GLY A 57 -9.66 -15.52 -2.36
C GLY A 57 -10.30 -14.20 -1.93
N CYS A 58 -9.53 -13.12 -2.01
CA CYS A 58 -9.97 -11.75 -1.74
C CYS A 58 -9.34 -10.78 -2.74
N ASP A 59 -9.87 -9.56 -2.82
CA ASP A 59 -9.27 -8.51 -3.65
C ASP A 59 -8.04 -7.90 -2.95
N ILE A 60 -7.10 -7.36 -3.73
CA ILE A 60 -5.86 -6.75 -3.21
C ILE A 60 -6.21 -5.58 -2.28
N GLU A 61 -7.26 -4.84 -2.59
CA GLU A 61 -7.77 -3.72 -1.80
C GLU A 61 -8.15 -4.16 -0.38
N GLU A 62 -8.65 -5.38 -0.20
CA GLU A 62 -9.00 -5.89 1.13
C GLU A 62 -7.75 -6.12 1.99
N ILE A 63 -6.64 -6.54 1.38
CA ILE A 63 -5.35 -6.74 2.04
C ILE A 63 -4.72 -5.41 2.43
N VAL A 64 -4.76 -4.42 1.53
CA VAL A 64 -4.08 -3.12 1.67
C VAL A 64 -4.97 -2.07 2.36
N LYS A 65 -6.23 -2.42 2.67
CA LYS A 65 -7.22 -1.50 3.25
C LYS A 65 -6.64 -0.73 4.43
N GLU A 66 -6.50 0.57 4.25
CA GLU A 66 -5.96 1.45 5.28
C GLU A 66 -6.93 1.56 6.45
N ASN A 67 -6.39 1.65 7.67
CA ASN A 67 -7.18 2.06 8.81
C ASN A 67 -7.57 3.54 8.60
N PRO A 68 -8.86 3.92 8.71
CA PRO A 68 -9.29 5.31 8.54
C PRO A 68 -8.52 6.31 9.43
N LYS A 69 -8.00 5.86 10.58
CA LYS A 69 -7.17 6.65 11.48
C LYS A 69 -5.77 6.94 10.91
N ASP A 70 -5.23 6.03 10.10
CA ASP A 70 -3.92 6.17 9.46
C ASP A 70 -3.97 7.09 8.25
N THR A 71 -5.08 7.10 7.52
CA THR A 71 -5.31 8.02 6.41
C THR A 71 -5.17 9.48 6.86
N ASN A 72 -5.74 9.86 8.01
CA ASN A 72 -5.64 11.24 8.51
C ASN A 72 -4.19 11.64 8.90
N ILE A 73 -3.40 10.70 9.43
CA ILE A 73 -1.98 10.92 9.78
C ILE A 73 -1.12 11.02 8.51
N ARG A 74 -1.28 10.10 7.56
CA ARG A 74 -0.56 10.10 6.28
C ARG A 74 -0.83 11.37 5.48
N THR A 75 -2.09 11.78 5.39
CA THR A 75 -2.46 12.99 4.67
C THR A 75 -1.76 14.21 5.27
N LYS A 76 -1.67 14.30 6.60
CA LYS A 76 -0.99 15.41 7.29
C LYS A 76 0.52 15.39 7.08
N ASP A 77 1.15 14.21 7.14
CA ASP A 77 2.58 14.05 6.88
C ASP A 77 2.95 14.35 5.42
N LEU A 78 2.07 13.99 4.48
CA LEU A 78 2.25 14.30 3.07
C LEU A 78 2.14 15.81 2.81
N HIS A 79 1.15 16.49 3.40
CA HIS A 79 1.05 17.96 3.36
C HIS A 79 2.31 18.61 3.94
N ASN A 80 2.77 18.18 5.12
CA ASN A 80 3.99 18.72 5.73
C ASN A 80 5.24 18.51 4.87
N LYS A 81 5.36 17.36 4.20
CA LYS A 81 6.46 17.10 3.24
C LYS A 81 6.33 17.97 2.00
N LEU A 82 5.12 18.14 1.50
CA LEU A 82 4.84 18.96 0.32
C LEU A 82 5.14 20.43 0.61
N ASP A 83 4.75 20.94 1.78
CA ASP A 83 5.04 22.29 2.23
C ASP A 83 6.55 22.55 2.31
N LYS A 84 7.32 21.59 2.87
CA LYS A 84 8.79 21.65 2.86
C LYS A 84 9.37 21.61 1.45
N MET A 85 8.81 20.81 0.54
CA MET A 85 9.26 20.79 -0.85
C MET A 85 8.95 22.13 -1.54
N ILE A 86 7.80 22.74 -1.28
CA ILE A 86 7.43 24.06 -1.80
C ILE A 86 8.41 25.13 -1.29
N GLU A 87 8.83 25.04 -0.04
CA GLU A 87 9.85 25.94 0.54
C GLU A 87 11.22 25.75 -0.12
N ILE A 88 11.67 24.50 -0.30
CA ILE A 88 13.00 24.18 -0.87
C ILE A 88 13.09 24.53 -2.36
N TYR A 89 12.07 24.17 -3.14
CA TYR A 89 12.10 24.32 -4.59
C TYR A 89 11.49 25.66 -5.07
N GLY A 90 10.72 26.33 -4.21
CA GLY A 90 10.04 27.58 -4.51
C GLY A 90 8.76 27.39 -5.34
N LYS A 91 7.77 28.24 -5.08
CA LYS A 91 6.41 28.16 -5.66
C LYS A 91 6.38 28.05 -7.18
N GLU A 92 7.28 28.74 -7.89
CA GLU A 92 7.33 28.72 -9.36
C GLU A 92 7.71 27.36 -9.94
N LYS A 93 8.66 26.64 -9.32
CA LYS A 93 9.07 25.33 -9.82
C LYS A 93 8.00 24.29 -9.56
N THR A 94 7.34 24.34 -8.41
CA THR A 94 6.20 23.47 -8.09
C THR A 94 5.04 23.67 -9.06
N LEU A 95 4.71 24.92 -9.42
CA LEU A 95 3.66 25.22 -10.41
C LEU A 95 3.99 24.66 -11.79
N LYS A 96 5.26 24.67 -12.21
CA LYS A 96 5.68 24.05 -13.48
C LYS A 96 5.47 22.54 -13.46
N ILE A 97 5.79 21.88 -12.35
CA ILE A 97 5.57 20.42 -12.19
C ILE A 97 4.08 20.10 -12.24
N ILE A 98 3.24 20.86 -11.54
CA ILE A 98 1.78 20.65 -11.55
C ILE A 98 1.23 20.77 -12.97
N ARG A 99 1.64 21.80 -13.73
CA ARG A 99 1.24 21.95 -15.14
C ARG A 99 1.60 20.75 -15.99
N ILE A 100 2.83 20.24 -15.86
CA ILE A 100 3.27 19.05 -16.60
C ILE A 100 2.40 17.85 -16.25
N ILE A 101 2.05 17.67 -14.97
CA ILE A 101 1.18 16.57 -14.53
C ILE A 101 -0.24 16.74 -15.10
N GLU A 102 -0.80 17.95 -15.06
CA GLU A 102 -2.11 18.26 -15.65
C GLU A 102 -2.13 17.97 -17.16
N GLU A 103 -1.07 18.34 -17.88
CA GLU A 103 -0.91 18.04 -19.31
C GLU A 103 -0.86 16.52 -19.56
N ILE A 104 -0.07 15.78 -18.78
CA ILE A 104 0.02 14.30 -18.91
C ILE A 104 -1.34 13.64 -18.64
N LEU A 105 -2.04 14.07 -17.58
CA LEU A 105 -3.35 13.53 -17.23
C LEU A 105 -4.40 13.86 -18.29
N SER A 106 -4.35 15.06 -18.87
CA SER A 106 -5.23 15.45 -19.97
C SER A 106 -5.02 14.57 -21.22
N CYS A 107 -3.77 14.23 -21.53
CA CYS A 107 -3.44 13.33 -22.63
C CYS A 107 -3.99 11.91 -22.39
N PHE A 108 -3.96 11.41 -21.15
CA PHE A 108 -4.50 10.09 -20.82
C PHE A 108 -6.03 10.00 -20.89
N LEU A 109 -6.74 11.09 -20.56
CA LEU A 109 -8.21 11.15 -20.60
C LEU A 109 -8.79 11.29 -22.01
N ILE A 110 -8.02 11.83 -22.96
CA ILE A 110 -8.44 11.98 -24.36
C ILE A 110 -8.20 10.67 -25.16
N LEU A 111 -7.40 9.74 -24.60
CA LEU A 111 -7.01 8.48 -25.24
C LEU A 111 -7.82 7.25 -24.76
N LEU A 112 -8.80 7.43 -23.87
CA LEU A 112 -9.73 6.42 -23.36
C LEU A 112 -11.16 6.75 -23.77
#